data_AF-A0A1H7GC63-F1
#
_entry.id   AF-A0A1H7GC63-F1
#
_cell.length_a   1.000
_cell.length_b   1.000
_cell.length_c   1.000
_cell.angle_alpha   90.00
_cell.angle_beta   90.00
_cell.angle_gamma   90.00
#
_symmetry.space_group_name_H-M   'P 1'
#
loop_
_entity.id
_entity.type
_entity.pdbx_description
1 polymer ?
#
loop_
_entity_poly.entity_id
_entity_poly.type
_entity_poly.pdbx_seq_one_letter_code
_entity_poly.pdbx_strand_id
1 'polypeptide(L)'
;MALFNNEKHAENLLNNMDMKTKLLDYTVAMLVDQKEIEHEELAGIEAKFGYFMDIKDHGLEALFKIIKKEKVWYFALQQDSLKLLTINEAQFQKVTEDMIRFHLSDE
;
A
#
# COMPACT_ATOMS: atom_id res chain seq x y z
N MET A 1 38.73 -4.89 3.91
CA MET A 1 37.66 -3.89 3.80
C MET A 1 36.51 -4.55 3.05
N ALA A 2 35.47 -4.99 3.77
CA ALA A 2 34.31 -5.58 3.13
C ALA A 2 33.45 -4.46 2.55
N LEU A 3 33.29 -4.48 1.22
CA LEU A 3 32.31 -3.67 0.51
C LEU A 3 30.93 -4.20 0.90
N PHE A 4 30.20 -3.46 1.72
CA PHE A 4 28.77 -3.72 1.90
C PHE A 4 28.08 -3.30 0.60
N ASN A 5 27.94 -4.24 -0.34
CA ASN A 5 26.90 -4.14 -1.37
C ASN A 5 25.57 -4.23 -0.63
N ASN A 6 25.06 -3.07 -0.21
CA ASN A 6 23.73 -2.95 0.34
C ASN A 6 22.77 -2.84 -0.85
N GLU A 7 22.71 -3.90 -1.68
CA GLU A 7 21.66 -4.05 -2.67
C GLU A 7 20.35 -4.12 -1.87
N LYS A 8 19.56 -3.04 -1.94
CA LYS A 8 18.21 -3.05 -1.41
C LYS A 8 17.42 -4.07 -2.22
N HIS A 9 17.37 -5.30 -1.73
CA HIS A 9 16.47 -6.30 -2.26
C HIS A 9 15.04 -5.91 -1.89
N ALA A 10 14.39 -5.16 -2.77
CA ALA A 10 12.96 -4.88 -2.74
C ALA A 10 12.29 -5.78 -3.79
N GLU A 11 11.43 -6.71 -3.34
CA GLU A 11 10.62 -7.53 -4.23
C GLU A 11 9.30 -6.82 -4.53
N ASN A 12 8.97 -6.68 -5.82
CA ASN A 12 7.71 -6.05 -6.22
C ASN A 12 6.54 -7.04 -6.10
N LEU A 13 5.63 -6.75 -5.16
CA LEU A 13 4.43 -7.54 -4.87
C LEU A 13 3.18 -7.05 -5.59
N LEU A 14 3.29 -6.07 -6.51
CA LEU A 14 2.14 -5.58 -7.27
C LEU A 14 1.43 -6.66 -8.10
N ASN A 15 2.11 -7.74 -8.49
CA ASN A 15 1.45 -8.85 -9.21
C ASN A 15 1.04 -10.00 -8.29
N ASN A 16 1.30 -9.90 -6.98
CA ASN A 16 0.97 -10.93 -6.01
C ASN A 16 -0.48 -10.77 -5.53
N MET A 17 -1.40 -11.51 -6.17
CA MET A 17 -2.82 -11.44 -5.85
C MET A 17 -3.13 -11.90 -4.42
N ASP A 18 -2.46 -12.94 -3.92
CA ASP A 18 -2.73 -13.47 -2.57
C ASP A 18 -2.40 -12.45 -1.48
N MET A 19 -1.26 -11.77 -1.60
CA MET A 19 -0.86 -10.74 -0.64
C MET A 19 -1.75 -9.50 -0.75
N LYS A 20 -2.15 -9.12 -1.97
CA LYS A 20 -3.11 -8.03 -2.18
C LYS A 20 -4.44 -8.33 -1.51
N THR A 21 -5.00 -9.52 -1.73
CA THR A 21 -6.28 -9.91 -1.11
C THR A 21 -6.19 -9.88 0.40
N LYS A 22 -5.15 -10.45 1.01
CA LYS A 22 -4.95 -10.41 2.47
C LYS A 22 -4.88 -8.98 3.01
N LEU A 23 -4.16 -8.09 2.32
CA LEU A 23 -4.06 -6.69 2.73
C LEU A 23 -5.41 -5.98 2.61
N LEU A 24 -6.16 -6.24 1.53
CA LEU A 24 -7.47 -5.65 1.34
C LEU A 24 -8.49 -6.14 2.37
N ASP A 25 -8.50 -7.43 2.69
CA ASP A 25 -9.37 -7.98 3.73
C ASP A 25 -9.11 -7.30 5.07
N TYR A 26 -7.84 -7.11 5.44
CA TYR A 26 -7.45 -6.40 6.65
C TYR A 26 -7.86 -4.91 6.62
N THR A 27 -7.70 -4.26 5.46
CA THR A 27 -8.05 -2.84 5.31
C THR A 27 -9.56 -2.62 5.36
N VAL A 28 -10.34 -3.51 4.75
CA VAL A 28 -11.80 -3.48 4.80
C VAL A 28 -12.28 -3.70 6.24
N ALA A 29 -11.70 -4.66 6.95
CA ALA A 29 -12.02 -4.88 8.37
C ALA A 29 -11.73 -3.63 9.22
N MET A 30 -10.61 -2.95 8.98
CA MET A 30 -10.29 -1.67 9.62
C MET A 30 -11.30 -0.56 9.31
N LEU A 31 -11.72 -0.43 8.04
CA LEU A 31 -12.72 0.57 7.65
C LEU A 31 -14.09 0.33 8.31
N VAL A 32 -14.48 -0.93 8.45
CA VAL A 32 -15.71 -1.32 9.14
C VAL A 32 -15.61 -1.02 10.65
N ASP A 33 -14.49 -1.38 11.29
CA ASP A 33 -14.25 -1.11 12.71
C ASP A 33 -14.26 0.41 13.01
N GLN A 34 -13.68 1.20 12.12
CA GLN A 34 -13.68 2.67 12.19
C GLN A 34 -15.02 3.31 11.81
N LYS A 35 -16.03 2.52 11.41
CA LYS A 35 -17.34 2.99 10.95
C LYS A 35 -17.28 3.90 9.72
N GLU A 36 -16.24 3.79 8.92
CA GLU A 36 -16.09 4.49 7.64
C GLU A 36 -16.96 3.86 6.54
N ILE A 37 -17.17 2.54 6.64
CA ILE A 37 -17.99 1.72 5.74
C ILE A 37 -18.85 0.76 6.57
N GLU A 38 -20.12 0.59 6.20
CA GLU A 38 -20.97 -0.46 6.77
C GLU A 38 -20.77 -1.81 6.05
N HIS A 39 -20.99 -2.91 6.76
CA HIS A 39 -20.90 -4.27 6.20
C HIS A 39 -21.76 -4.49 4.94
N GLU A 40 -22.91 -3.82 4.86
CA GLU A 40 -23.83 -3.93 3.72
C GLU A 40 -23.31 -3.21 2.48
N GLU A 41 -22.36 -2.29 2.67
CA GLU A 41 -21.82 -1.49 1.60
C GLU A 41 -20.42 -1.93 1.14
N LEU A 42 -20.06 -3.20 1.40
CA LEU A 42 -18.82 -3.80 0.92
C LEU A 42 -18.84 -4.07 -0.59
N ALA A 43 -20.03 -4.12 -1.20
CA ALA A 43 -20.19 -4.27 -2.64
C ALA A 43 -19.69 -3.03 -3.40
N GLY A 44 -18.94 -3.25 -4.48
CA GLY A 44 -18.43 -2.18 -5.34
C GLY A 44 -17.23 -1.41 -4.76
N ILE A 45 -16.52 -2.01 -3.80
CA ILE A 45 -15.22 -1.52 -3.34
C ILE A 45 -14.17 -1.85 -4.42
N GLU A 46 -13.44 -0.84 -4.86
CA GLU A 46 -12.28 -0.97 -5.73
C GLU A 46 -11.01 -0.65 -4.96
N ALA A 47 -9.94 -1.38 -5.22
CA ALA A 47 -8.63 -1.09 -4.66
C ALA A 47 -7.62 -0.79 -5.77
N LYS A 48 -6.84 0.28 -5.60
CA LYS A 48 -5.77 0.67 -6.52
C LYS A 48 -4.47 0.81 -5.74
N PHE A 49 -3.49 -0.01 -6.09
CA PHE A 49 -2.16 0.02 -5.51
C PHE A 49 -1.28 0.96 -6.32
N GLY A 50 -0.64 1.91 -5.63
CA GLY A 50 0.44 2.72 -6.20
C GLY A 50 1.73 1.92 -6.21
N TYR A 51 2.13 1.38 -5.05
CA TYR A 51 3.20 0.40 -4.95
C TYR A 51 2.90 -0.64 -3.87
N PHE A 52 3.52 -1.80 -4.00
CA PHE A 52 3.51 -2.85 -2.98
C PHE A 52 4.82 -3.63 -3.09
N MET A 53 5.63 -3.61 -2.05
CA MET A 53 6.96 -4.18 -2.03
C MET A 53 7.21 -4.93 -0.73
N ASP A 54 8.04 -5.97 -0.80
CA ASP A 54 8.70 -6.55 0.37
C ASP A 54 10.16 -6.10 0.36
N ILE A 55 10.55 -5.30 1.34
CA ILE A 55 11.89 -4.74 1.43
C ILE A 55 12.66 -5.52 2.49
N LYS A 56 13.76 -6.15 2.08
CA LYS A 56 14.63 -6.88 2.99
C LYS A 56 15.04 -6.01 4.19
N ASP A 57 14.91 -6.57 5.39
CA ASP A 57 15.19 -5.92 6.69
C ASP A 57 14.25 -4.74 7.07
N HIS A 58 13.29 -4.39 6.22
CA HIS A 58 12.29 -3.36 6.49
C HIS A 58 10.84 -3.88 6.42
N GLY A 59 10.61 -5.05 5.83
CA GLY A 59 9.30 -5.71 5.75
C GLY A 59 8.43 -5.17 4.62
N LEU A 60 7.12 -5.43 4.74
CA LEU A 60 6.15 -5.04 3.73
C LEU A 60 5.92 -3.53 3.73
N GLU A 61 5.96 -2.95 2.54
CA GLU A 61 5.50 -1.59 2.31
C GLU A 61 4.50 -1.53 1.17
N ALA A 62 3.39 -0.82 1.38
CA ALA A 62 2.43 -0.58 0.33
C ALA A 62 1.83 0.81 0.47
N LEU A 63 1.58 1.47 -0.66
CA LEU A 63 0.73 2.64 -0.74
C LEU A 63 -0.39 2.33 -1.71
N PHE A 64 -1.62 2.41 -1.24
CA PHE A 64 -2.79 2.07 -2.02
C PHE A 64 -3.98 2.92 -1.60
N LYS A 65 -5.02 2.87 -2.41
CA LYS A 65 -6.28 3.54 -2.12
C LYS A 65 -7.45 2.61 -2.33
N ILE A 66 -8.45 2.79 -1.48
CA ILE A 66 -9.75 2.16 -1.62
C ILE A 66 -10.73 3.20 -2.13
N ILE A 67 -11.47 2.86 -3.18
CA ILE A 67 -12.46 3.70 -3.83
C ILE A 67 -13.81 3.04 -3.67
N LYS A 68 -14.80 3.82 -3.26
CA LYS A 68 -16.19 3.37 -3.22
C LYS A 68 -17.11 4.55 -3.51
N LYS A 69 -17.83 4.48 -4.63
CA LYS A 69 -18.64 5.59 -5.14
C LYS A 69 -17.75 6.85 -5.25
N GLU A 70 -18.07 7.90 -4.50
CA GLU A 70 -17.32 9.17 -4.48
C GLU A 70 -16.29 9.25 -3.35
N LYS A 71 -16.25 8.26 -2.45
CA LYS A 71 -15.30 8.24 -1.33
C LYS A 71 -14.00 7.54 -1.76
N VAL A 72 -12.88 8.14 -1.34
CA VAL A 72 -11.55 7.59 -1.53
C VAL A 72 -10.82 7.64 -0.20
N TRP A 73 -10.30 6.49 0.22
CA TRP A 73 -9.44 6.37 1.40
C TRP A 73 -8.05 5.95 0.96
N TYR A 74 -7.03 6.65 1.45
CA TYR A 74 -5.64 6.37 1.12
C TYR A 74 -4.97 5.65 2.29
N PHE A 75 -4.18 4.64 2.00
CA PHE A 75 -3.57 3.77 3.00
C PHE A 75 -2.10 3.59 2.74
N ALA A 76 -1.31 3.65 3.80
CA ALA A 76 0.05 3.14 3.83
C ALA A 76 0.14 1.91 4.73
N LEU A 77 0.73 0.84 4.21
CA LEU A 77 1.26 -0.25 5.00
C LEU A 77 2.77 -0.04 5.09
N GLN A 78 3.32 -0.10 6.30
CA GLN A 78 4.76 -0.13 6.53
C GLN A 78 5.02 -1.12 7.65
N GLN A 79 5.89 -2.11 7.40
CA GLN A 79 6.09 -3.26 8.27
C GLN A 79 4.75 -3.98 8.50
N ASP A 80 4.19 -3.84 9.71
CA ASP A 80 2.91 -4.43 10.11
C ASP A 80 1.87 -3.35 10.47
N SER A 81 2.19 -2.07 10.24
CA SER A 81 1.31 -0.96 10.55
C SER A 81 0.56 -0.50 9.30
N LEU A 82 -0.73 -0.80 9.25
CA LEU A 82 -1.66 -0.17 8.31
C LEU A 82 -2.12 1.17 8.88
N LYS A 83 -2.03 2.24 8.08
CA LYS A 83 -2.45 3.58 8.46
C LYS A 83 -3.34 4.19 7.39
N LEU A 84 -4.47 4.75 7.82
CA LEU A 84 -5.28 5.63 7.01
C LEU A 84 -4.58 6.99 6.90
N LEU A 85 -4.46 7.49 5.68
CA LEU A 85 -3.77 8.74 5.36
C LEU A 85 -4.76 9.84 5.00
N THR A 86 -4.56 11.03 5.56
CA THR A 86 -5.30 12.24 5.19
C THR A 86 -4.56 12.98 4.08
N ILE A 87 -4.58 12.42 2.87
CA ILE A 87 -3.92 12.97 1.68
C ILE A 87 -4.90 13.08 0.50
N ASN A 88 -4.49 13.78 -0.57
CA ASN A 88 -5.22 13.85 -1.83
C ASN A 88 -4.55 13.03 -2.95
N GLU A 89 -5.20 12.97 -4.11
CA GLU A 89 -4.73 12.21 -5.27
C GLU A 89 -3.35 12.65 -5.77
N ALA A 90 -3.07 13.95 -5.79
CA ALA A 90 -1.78 14.47 -6.25
C ALA A 90 -0.64 14.08 -5.28
N GLN A 91 -0.91 14.10 -3.98
CA GLN A 91 0.03 13.61 -2.96
C GLN A 91 0.23 12.11 -3.08
N PHE A 92 -0.84 11.34 -3.29
CA PHE A 92 -0.75 9.89 -3.49
C PHE A 92 0.14 9.54 -4.69
N GLN A 93 -0.07 10.21 -5.84
CA GLN A 93 0.73 10.00 -7.04
C GLN A 93 2.20 10.36 -6.78
N LYS A 94 2.46 11.53 -6.20
CA LYS A 94 3.82 11.97 -5.90
C LYS A 94 4.54 11.00 -4.96
N VAL A 95 3.92 10.58 -3.86
CA VAL A 95 4.54 9.65 -2.92
C VAL A 95 4.77 8.29 -3.58
N THR A 96 3.84 7.84 -4.42
CA THR A 96 4.01 6.61 -5.20
C THR A 96 5.25 6.70 -6.11
N GLU A 97 5.37 7.78 -6.87
CA GLU A 97 6.52 8.02 -7.76
C GLU A 97 7.83 8.14 -6.99
N ASP A 98 7.84 8.88 -5.88
CA ASP A 98 9.02 9.08 -5.03
C ASP A 98 9.49 7.73 -4.44
N MET A 99 8.57 6.89 -3.98
CA MET A 99 8.90 5.57 -3.41
C MET A 99 9.32 4.56 -4.48
N ILE A 100 8.64 4.53 -5.63
CA ILE A 100 9.06 3.73 -6.78
C ILE A 100 10.48 4.12 -7.19
N ARG A 101 10.78 5.41 -7.31
CA ARG A 101 12.13 5.88 -7.61
C ARG A 101 13.12 5.46 -6.52
N PHE A 102 12.78 5.63 -5.25
CA PHE A 102 13.70 5.32 -4.15
C PHE A 102 14.01 3.82 -3.99
N HIS A 103 13.10 2.94 -4.40
CA HIS A 103 13.24 1.48 -4.25
C HIS A 103 13.55 0.74 -5.55
N LEU A 104 13.21 1.30 -6.72
CA LEU A 104 13.43 0.68 -8.04
C LEU A 104 14.45 1.43 -8.91
N SER A 105 14.95 2.60 -8.49
CA SER A 105 16.09 3.23 -9.18
C SER A 105 17.40 2.64 -8.69
N ASP A 106 17.69 1.44 -9.17
CA ASP A 106 19.04 0.89 -9.33
C ASP A 106 19.34 0.75 -10.85
N GLU A 107 19.32 1.89 -11.56
CA GLU A 107 19.96 2.04 -12.88
C GLU A 107 20.76 3.36 -12.95
#